data_AF-A0A972E5L3-F1
#
_entry.id   AF-A0A972E5L3-F1
#
_cell.length_a   1.000
_cell.length_b   1.000
_cell.length_c   1.000
_cell.angle_alpha   90.00
_cell.angle_beta   90.00
_cell.angle_gamma   90.00
#
_symmetry.space_group_name_H-M   'P 1'
#
loop_
_entity.id
_entity.type
_entity.pdbx_description
1 polymer ?
#
loop_
_entity_poly.entity_id
_entity_poly.type
_entity_poly.pdbx_seq_one_letter_code
_entity_poly.pdbx_strand_id
1 'polypeptide(L)'
;MIGLKEIVVSAKTVEEAVDSAKREHDLREGEFNYQVEDPGSRGFLKIGSRNASILVTVQTEHYVRKVKEFIENVLSFSKYVPQSLAVKAEHRDAKIFIHLDGAHLGRMIGKHGKTISALQHLATIFVNRITDTKMTVLIDVGDYKDRRKELIRKIARNKAFMVIQTGKSV
;
A
#
# COMPACT_ATOMS: atom_id res chain seq x y z
N MET A 1 8.84 -17.21 4.62
CA MET A 1 9.36 -16.45 3.46
C MET A 1 8.19 -15.75 2.81
N ILE A 2 8.33 -14.45 2.52
CA ILE A 2 7.38 -13.72 1.68
C ILE A 2 7.50 -14.34 0.29
N GLY A 3 6.47 -15.04 -0.19
CA GLY A 3 6.40 -15.54 -1.56
C GLY A 3 6.25 -14.34 -2.49
N LEU A 4 7.38 -13.86 -2.99
CA LEU A 4 7.43 -12.77 -3.94
C LEU A 4 6.83 -13.27 -5.27
N LYS A 5 6.05 -12.42 -5.94
CA LYS A 5 5.45 -12.78 -7.23
C LYS A 5 6.56 -12.95 -8.27
N GLU A 6 6.55 -14.08 -8.94
CA GLU A 6 7.50 -14.41 -10.00
C GLU A 6 6.84 -14.30 -11.37
N ILE A 7 7.55 -13.73 -12.34
CA ILE A 7 7.05 -13.47 -13.69
C ILE A 7 8.14 -13.85 -14.68
N VAL A 8 7.83 -14.73 -15.62
CA VAL A 8 8.75 -15.06 -16.73
C VAL A 8 8.49 -14.10 -17.89
N VAL A 9 9.54 -13.46 -18.39
CA VAL A 9 9.46 -12.52 -19.51
C VAL A 9 10.51 -12.90 -20.55
N SER A 10 10.10 -12.98 -21.81
CA SER A 10 11.00 -13.31 -22.92
C SER A 10 11.01 -12.20 -23.98
N ALA A 11 12.20 -11.85 -24.48
CA ALA A 11 12.39 -10.86 -25.54
C ALA A 11 13.64 -11.19 -26.38
N LYS A 12 14.01 -10.35 -27.36
CA LYS A 12 15.15 -10.69 -28.24
C LYS A 12 16.48 -10.64 -27.50
N THR A 13 16.60 -9.76 -26.50
CA THR A 13 17.76 -9.67 -25.61
C THR A 13 17.31 -9.60 -24.16
N VAL A 14 18.25 -9.81 -23.23
CA VAL A 14 18.00 -9.68 -21.79
C VAL A 14 17.55 -8.25 -21.45
N GLU A 15 18.19 -7.24 -22.04
CA GLU A 15 17.82 -5.84 -21.82
C GLU A 15 16.39 -5.56 -22.28
N GLU A 16 16.01 -6.04 -23.48
CA GLU A 16 14.64 -5.89 -23.97
C GLU A 16 13.62 -6.60 -23.07
N ALA A 17 13.98 -7.74 -22.48
CA ALA A 17 13.10 -8.48 -21.58
C ALA A 17 12.89 -7.73 -20.27
N VAL A 18 13.96 -7.15 -19.70
CA VAL A 18 13.88 -6.29 -18.51
C VAL A 18 13.02 -5.06 -18.80
N ASP A 19 13.20 -4.41 -19.94
CA ASP A 19 12.42 -3.23 -20.32
C ASP A 19 10.94 -3.56 -20.58
N SER A 20 10.63 -4.74 -21.13
CA SER A 20 9.24 -5.20 -21.25
C SER A 20 8.63 -5.44 -19.88
N ALA A 21 9.35 -6.13 -18.98
CA ALA A 21 8.88 -6.38 -17.63
C ALA A 21 8.54 -5.09 -16.88
N LYS A 22 9.42 -4.06 -16.98
CA LYS A 22 9.18 -2.74 -16.40
C LYS A 22 7.91 -2.08 -16.93
N ARG A 23 7.72 -2.08 -18.25
CA ARG A 23 6.56 -1.44 -18.91
C ARG A 23 5.26 -2.16 -18.64
N GLU A 24 5.24 -3.49 -18.79
CA GLU A 24 4.03 -4.29 -18.69
C GLU A 24 3.51 -4.44 -17.26
N HIS A 25 4.42 -4.45 -16.28
CA HIS A 25 4.07 -4.64 -14.87
C HIS A 25 4.21 -3.37 -14.02
N ASP A 26 4.50 -2.22 -14.63
CA ASP A 26 4.76 -0.95 -13.96
C ASP A 26 5.79 -1.10 -12.83
N LEU A 27 6.93 -1.74 -13.11
CA LEU A 27 8.01 -1.95 -12.14
C LEU A 27 9.01 -0.79 -12.21
N ARG A 28 9.45 -0.29 -11.05
CA ARG A 28 10.51 0.72 -10.94
C ARG A 28 11.83 0.11 -10.48
N GLU A 29 12.92 0.85 -10.64
CA GLU A 29 14.21 0.48 -10.07
C GLU A 29 14.10 0.21 -8.57
N GLY A 30 14.70 -0.88 -8.09
CA GLY A 30 14.60 -1.33 -6.70
C GLY A 30 13.31 -2.06 -6.33
N GLU A 31 12.36 -2.22 -7.25
CA GLU A 31 11.09 -2.93 -7.00
C GLU A 31 11.06 -4.36 -7.53
N PHE A 32 12.13 -4.82 -8.16
CA PHE A 32 12.23 -6.14 -8.73
C PHE A 32 13.69 -6.60 -8.74
N ASN A 33 13.87 -7.92 -8.69
CA ASN A 33 15.11 -8.59 -9.05
C ASN A 33 14.83 -9.44 -10.28
N TYR A 34 15.87 -9.83 -11.02
CA TYR A 34 15.70 -10.80 -12.09
C TYR A 34 16.88 -11.76 -12.18
N GLN A 35 16.60 -12.94 -12.71
CA GLN A 35 17.59 -13.95 -13.05
C GLN A 35 17.47 -14.25 -14.54
N VAL A 36 18.61 -14.38 -15.23
CA VAL A 36 18.62 -14.81 -16.62
C VAL A 36 18.45 -16.33 -16.64
N GLU A 37 17.29 -16.81 -17.07
CA GLU A 37 17.07 -18.24 -17.29
C GLU A 37 17.74 -18.68 -18.59
N ASP A 38 17.65 -17.83 -19.62
CA ASP A 38 18.26 -18.08 -20.90
C ASP A 38 18.76 -16.76 -21.53
N PRO A 39 20.06 -16.62 -21.83
CA PRO A 39 20.58 -15.38 -22.42
C PRO A 39 20.12 -15.14 -23.87
N GLY A 40 19.48 -16.11 -24.51
CA GLY A 40 19.17 -16.03 -25.94
C GLY A 40 20.37 -16.38 -26.81
N SER A 41 20.16 -16.32 -28.13
CA SER A 41 21.24 -16.40 -29.10
C SER A 41 20.93 -15.55 -30.33
N ARG A 42 21.95 -14.87 -30.87
CA ARG A 42 21.79 -14.04 -32.09
C ARG A 42 21.67 -14.87 -33.38
N GLY A 43 21.99 -16.16 -33.33
CA GLY A 43 22.10 -17.02 -34.52
C GLY A 43 23.17 -16.53 -35.50
N PHE A 44 23.27 -17.16 -36.68
CA PHE A 44 24.13 -16.71 -37.79
C PHE A 44 23.24 -16.10 -38.87
N LEU A 45 23.49 -14.85 -39.29
CA LEU A 45 22.63 -14.12 -40.25
C LEU A 45 21.12 -14.11 -39.88
N LYS A 46 20.78 -14.02 -38.58
CA LYS A 46 19.41 -14.15 -38.02
C LYS A 46 18.73 -15.51 -38.22
N ILE A 47 19.43 -16.50 -38.76
CA ILE A 47 18.94 -17.88 -38.84
C ILE A 47 19.28 -18.58 -37.53
N GLY A 48 18.27 -19.19 -36.90
CA GLY A 48 18.43 -19.89 -35.62
C GLY A 48 18.57 -18.98 -34.40
N SER A 49 18.15 -17.71 -34.47
CA SER A 49 18.13 -16.83 -33.29
C SER A 49 17.09 -17.30 -32.28
N ARG A 50 17.43 -17.24 -31.00
CA ARG A 50 16.54 -17.62 -29.90
C ARG A 50 16.40 -16.44 -28.93
N ASN A 51 15.19 -16.22 -28.46
CA ASN A 51 14.90 -15.15 -27.49
C ASN A 51 15.60 -15.42 -26.16
N ALA A 52 15.97 -14.33 -25.49
CA ALA A 52 16.35 -14.34 -24.08
C ALA A 52 15.10 -14.49 -23.20
N SER A 53 15.26 -15.13 -22.04
CA SER A 53 14.24 -15.29 -21.01
C SER A 53 14.80 -14.91 -19.64
N ILE A 54 14.03 -14.15 -18.88
CA ILE A 54 14.35 -13.78 -17.51
C ILE A 54 13.20 -14.18 -16.58
N LEU A 55 13.56 -14.57 -15.36
CA LEU A 55 12.64 -14.73 -14.24
C LEU A 55 12.71 -13.47 -13.38
N VAL A 56 11.63 -12.71 -13.32
CA VAL A 56 11.51 -11.49 -12.54
C VAL A 56 10.81 -11.78 -11.22
N THR A 57 11.46 -11.41 -10.11
CA THR A 57 10.90 -11.52 -8.76
C THR A 57 10.53 -10.13 -8.26
N VAL A 58 9.22 -9.85 -8.14
CA VAL A 58 8.69 -8.56 -7.69
C VAL A 58 8.92 -8.39 -6.20
N GLN A 59 9.58 -7.31 -5.80
CA GLN A 59 9.92 -7.00 -4.41
C GLN A 59 8.78 -6.28 -3.67
N THR A 60 8.90 -6.23 -2.35
CA THR A 60 7.84 -5.68 -1.48
C THR A 60 7.61 -4.19 -1.72
N GLU A 61 8.66 -3.48 -2.10
CA GLU A 61 8.70 -2.06 -2.43
C GLU A 61 7.69 -1.70 -3.53
N HIS A 62 7.50 -2.60 -4.50
CA HIS A 62 6.45 -2.46 -5.51
C HIS A 62 5.06 -2.34 -4.87
N TYR A 63 4.72 -3.27 -3.99
CA TYR A 63 3.41 -3.33 -3.35
C TYR A 63 3.20 -2.15 -2.39
N VAL A 64 4.24 -1.74 -1.67
CA VAL A 64 4.20 -0.54 -0.81
C VAL A 64 3.86 0.69 -1.63
N ARG A 65 4.53 0.89 -2.77
CA ARG A 65 4.22 2.00 -3.68
C ARG A 65 2.79 1.89 -4.23
N LYS A 66 2.39 0.73 -4.75
CA LYS A 66 1.05 0.53 -5.31
C LYS A 66 -0.06 0.81 -4.28
N VAL A 67 0.12 0.39 -3.03
CA VAL A 67 -0.84 0.69 -1.94
C VAL A 67 -0.86 2.17 -1.62
N LYS A 68 0.30 2.83 -1.57
CA LYS A 68 0.37 4.28 -1.39
C LYS A 68 -0.38 5.03 -2.50
N GLU A 69 -0.08 4.73 -3.75
CA GLU A 69 -0.74 5.31 -4.93
C GLU A 69 -2.26 5.03 -4.90
N PHE A 70 -2.67 3.82 -4.54
CA PHE A 70 -4.09 3.47 -4.37
C PHE A 70 -4.78 4.36 -3.34
N ILE A 71 -4.17 4.54 -2.17
CA ILE A 71 -4.72 5.38 -1.10
C ILE A 71 -4.77 6.84 -1.52
N GLU A 72 -3.69 7.38 -2.09
CA GLU A 72 -3.65 8.76 -2.61
C GLU A 72 -4.75 8.98 -3.66
N ASN A 73 -4.93 8.04 -4.58
CA ASN A 73 -5.97 8.10 -5.60
C ASN A 73 -7.38 8.09 -4.98
N VAL A 74 -7.68 7.14 -4.09
CA VAL A 74 -9.00 7.07 -3.42
C VAL A 74 -9.28 8.36 -2.63
N LEU A 75 -8.27 8.89 -1.95
CA LEU A 75 -8.38 10.11 -1.17
C LEU A 75 -8.56 11.35 -2.06
N SER A 76 -7.99 11.40 -3.26
CA SER A 76 -8.15 12.53 -4.18
C SER A 76 -9.59 12.79 -4.60
N PHE A 77 -10.45 11.76 -4.62
CA PHE A 77 -11.88 11.88 -4.91
C PHE A 77 -12.71 12.43 -3.72
N SER A 78 -12.12 12.51 -2.53
CA SER A 78 -12.84 12.95 -1.34
C SER A 78 -12.70 14.45 -1.13
N LYS A 79 -13.84 15.14 -1.07
CA LYS A 79 -13.95 16.59 -0.77
C LYS A 79 -13.42 16.99 0.61
N TYR A 80 -13.10 16.01 1.46
CA TYR A 80 -12.69 16.21 2.84
C TYR A 80 -11.19 16.07 3.07
N VAL A 81 -10.42 15.82 2.00
CA VAL A 81 -8.97 15.63 2.08
C VAL A 81 -8.25 16.97 1.90
N PRO A 82 -7.34 17.35 2.81
CA PRO A 82 -6.53 18.55 2.65
C PRO A 82 -5.59 18.42 1.45
N GLN A 83 -5.34 19.52 0.74
CA GLN A 83 -4.33 19.57 -0.33
C GLN A 83 -2.90 19.22 0.17
N SER A 84 -2.63 19.37 1.47
CA SER A 84 -1.32 19.10 2.09
C SER A 84 -1.24 17.74 2.81
N LEU A 85 -2.08 16.77 2.46
CA LEU A 85 -1.99 15.41 3.02
C LEU A 85 -0.67 14.76 2.61
N ALA A 86 0.18 14.46 3.58
CA ALA A 86 1.36 13.63 3.39
C ALA A 86 1.01 12.15 3.65
N VAL A 87 1.29 11.29 2.67
CA VAL A 87 1.17 9.84 2.78
C VAL A 87 2.55 9.23 2.82
N LYS A 88 2.91 8.66 3.97
CA LYS A 88 4.15 7.87 4.12
C LYS A 88 3.78 6.39 4.16
N ALA A 89 4.61 5.57 3.54
CA ALA A 89 4.41 4.13 3.49
C ALA A 89 5.71 3.44 3.89
N GLU A 90 5.61 2.48 4.80
CA GLU A 90 6.70 1.60 5.20
C GLU A 90 6.19 0.16 5.29
N HIS A 91 7.07 -0.82 5.27
CA HIS A 91 6.68 -2.21 5.47
C HIS A 91 7.54 -2.89 6.53
N ARG A 92 6.94 -3.88 7.20
CA ARG A 92 7.64 -4.83 8.06
C ARG A 92 6.99 -6.18 7.84
N ASP A 93 7.78 -7.17 7.43
CA ASP A 93 7.29 -8.48 7.02
C ASP A 93 6.15 -8.35 5.98
N ALA A 94 5.05 -9.07 6.18
CA ALA A 94 3.86 -9.03 5.35
C ALA A 94 2.89 -7.88 5.74
N LYS A 95 3.35 -6.83 6.42
CA LYS A 95 2.52 -5.68 6.82
C LYS A 95 3.00 -4.41 6.15
N ILE A 96 2.08 -3.68 5.55
CA ILE A 96 2.30 -2.34 4.99
C ILE A 96 1.65 -1.33 5.95
N PHE A 97 2.44 -0.42 6.48
CA PHE A 97 1.99 0.67 7.33
C PHE A 97 1.89 1.95 6.50
N ILE A 98 0.74 2.60 6.59
CA ILE A 98 0.46 3.85 5.91
C ILE A 98 0.22 4.90 6.99
N HIS A 99 1.01 5.96 6.98
CA HIS A 99 0.87 7.10 7.88
C HIS A 99 0.32 8.28 7.09
N LEU A 100 -0.85 8.77 7.54
CA LEU A 100 -1.53 9.92 6.98
C LEU A 100 -1.34 11.13 7.90
N ASP A 101 -0.59 12.13 7.44
CA ASP A 101 -0.30 13.37 8.16
C ASP A 101 -0.89 14.59 7.43
N GLY A 102 -1.63 15.44 8.16
CA GLY A 102 -2.31 16.59 7.56
C GLY A 102 -3.24 17.34 8.52
N ALA A 103 -3.63 18.56 8.14
CA ALA A 103 -4.60 19.34 8.90
C ALA A 103 -6.01 18.72 8.79
N HIS A 104 -6.86 18.87 9.80
CA HIS A 104 -8.28 18.47 9.73
C HIS A 104 -8.62 17.01 9.36
N LEU A 105 -7.68 16.05 9.47
CA LEU A 105 -7.91 14.62 9.21
C LEU A 105 -9.04 14.00 10.05
N GLY A 106 -9.42 14.65 11.15
CA GLY A 106 -10.56 14.26 11.98
C GLY A 106 -11.88 14.10 11.22
N ARG A 107 -12.10 14.86 10.13
CA ARG A 107 -13.28 14.70 9.27
C ARG A 107 -13.19 13.48 8.34
N MET A 108 -11.97 13.14 7.88
CA MET A 108 -11.72 11.95 7.05
C MET A 108 -11.86 10.63 7.83
N ILE A 109 -11.64 10.67 9.14
CA ILE A 109 -11.71 9.48 10.00
C ILE A 109 -13.13 8.87 10.04
N GLY A 110 -14.16 9.69 9.81
CA GLY A 110 -15.56 9.29 9.93
C GLY A 110 -15.97 9.00 11.39
N LYS A 111 -17.27 8.79 11.62
CA LYS A 111 -17.80 8.51 12.97
C LYS A 111 -17.18 7.21 13.51
N HIS A 112 -16.43 7.31 14.61
CA HIS A 112 -15.72 6.19 15.27
C HIS A 112 -14.63 5.49 14.43
N GLY A 113 -14.06 6.11 13.40
CA GLY A 113 -12.97 5.49 12.61
C GLY A 113 -13.42 4.60 11.46
N LYS A 114 -14.73 4.49 11.21
CA LYS A 114 -15.30 3.61 10.18
C LYS A 114 -14.73 3.85 8.78
N THR A 115 -14.46 5.10 8.40
CA THR A 115 -13.95 5.42 7.06
C THR A 115 -12.53 4.92 6.88
N ILE A 116 -11.66 5.07 7.90
CA ILE A 116 -10.28 4.56 7.85
C ILE A 116 -10.27 3.04 7.85
N SER A 117 -11.11 2.40 8.65
CA SER A 117 -11.25 0.94 8.62
C SER A 117 -11.70 0.43 7.25
N ALA A 118 -12.65 1.11 6.60
CA ALA A 118 -13.09 0.75 5.25
C ALA A 118 -11.97 0.93 4.22
N LEU A 119 -11.25 2.06 4.26
CA LEU A 119 -10.12 2.31 3.37
C LEU A 119 -9.00 1.27 3.57
N GLN A 120 -8.67 0.95 4.81
CA GLN A 120 -7.69 -0.08 5.16
C GLN A 120 -8.10 -1.45 4.60
N HIS A 121 -9.38 -1.80 4.73
CA HIS A 121 -9.91 -3.05 4.20
C HIS A 121 -9.80 -3.11 2.67
N LEU A 122 -10.19 -2.04 1.98
CA LEU A 122 -10.07 -1.94 0.52
C LEU A 122 -8.62 -2.02 0.05
N ALA A 123 -7.70 -1.31 0.71
CA ALA A 123 -6.27 -1.37 0.40
C ALA A 123 -5.69 -2.77 0.63
N THR A 124 -6.14 -3.47 1.67
CA THR A 124 -5.76 -4.86 1.93
C THR A 124 -6.27 -5.81 0.85
N ILE A 125 -7.52 -5.65 0.40
CA ILE A 125 -8.05 -6.44 -0.72
C ILE A 125 -7.25 -6.15 -2.00
N PHE A 126 -6.98 -4.87 -2.27
CA PHE A 126 -6.25 -4.43 -3.46
C PHE A 126 -4.86 -5.07 -3.53
N VAL A 127 -4.06 -4.97 -2.46
CA VAL A 127 -2.70 -5.53 -2.48
C VAL A 127 -2.72 -7.05 -2.66
N ASN A 128 -3.63 -7.75 -1.95
CA ASN A 128 -3.76 -9.21 -2.05
C ASN A 128 -4.30 -9.71 -3.40
N ARG A 129 -4.73 -8.82 -4.31
CA ARG A 129 -5.04 -9.18 -5.71
C ARG A 129 -3.81 -9.14 -6.61
N ILE A 130 -2.75 -8.45 -6.22
CA ILE A 130 -1.56 -8.22 -7.04
C ILE A 130 -0.30 -8.91 -6.51
N THR A 131 -0.36 -9.51 -5.31
CA THR A 131 0.70 -10.32 -4.72
C THR A 131 0.20 -11.73 -4.39
N ASP A 132 1.11 -12.70 -4.44
CA ASP A 132 0.87 -14.08 -4.03
C ASP A 132 1.09 -14.27 -2.51
N THR A 133 1.69 -13.28 -1.84
CA THR A 133 1.79 -13.27 -0.38
C THR A 133 0.60 -12.56 0.24
N LYS A 134 -0.01 -13.18 1.25
CA LYS A 134 -1.03 -12.51 2.05
C LYS A 134 -0.42 -11.34 2.83
N MET A 135 -0.71 -10.12 2.40
CA MET A 135 -0.29 -8.88 3.04
C MET A 135 -1.44 -8.21 3.80
N THR A 136 -1.10 -7.49 4.87
CA THR A 136 -2.06 -6.68 5.64
C THR A 136 -1.67 -5.21 5.53
N VAL A 137 -2.64 -4.34 5.20
CA VAL A 137 -2.44 -2.90 5.25
C VAL A 137 -2.95 -2.37 6.60
N LEU A 138 -2.17 -1.49 7.23
CA LEU A 138 -2.51 -0.81 8.46
C LEU A 138 -2.40 0.70 8.22
N ILE A 139 -3.48 1.44 8.45
CA ILE A 139 -3.51 2.89 8.24
C ILE A 139 -3.55 3.58 9.59
N ASP A 140 -2.54 4.40 9.87
CA ASP A 140 -2.52 5.33 10.99
C ASP A 140 -2.72 6.77 10.49
N VAL A 141 -3.43 7.57 11.29
CA VAL A 141 -3.90 8.91 10.91
C VAL A 141 -3.53 9.88 12.01
N GLY A 142 -2.31 10.41 11.96
CA GLY A 142 -1.72 11.32 12.94
C GLY A 142 -2.04 10.96 14.40
N ASP A 143 -2.26 11.98 15.24
CA ASP A 143 -2.64 11.84 16.67
C ASP A 143 -4.06 11.28 16.90
N TYR A 144 -4.65 10.49 15.99
CA TYR A 144 -5.99 9.96 16.20
C TYR A 144 -6.10 9.20 17.52
N LYS A 145 -5.09 8.36 17.85
CA LYS A 145 -5.06 7.63 19.12
C LYS A 145 -5.08 8.58 20.31
N ASP A 146 -4.27 9.65 20.28
CA ASP A 146 -4.19 10.60 21.38
C ASP A 146 -5.44 11.47 21.50
N ARG A 147 -5.99 11.98 20.37
CA ARG A 147 -7.27 12.70 20.35
C ARG A 147 -8.45 11.82 20.78
N ARG A 148 -8.46 10.54 20.39
CA ARG A 148 -9.49 9.58 20.79
C ARG A 148 -9.42 9.33 22.29
N LYS A 149 -8.21 9.19 22.84
CA LYS A 149 -7.95 9.05 24.27
C LYS A 149 -8.45 10.28 25.04
N GLU A 150 -8.18 11.48 24.55
CA GLU A 150 -8.71 12.73 25.12
C GLU A 150 -10.22 12.83 25.06
N LEU A 151 -10.84 12.51 23.92
CA LEU A 151 -12.29 12.54 23.77
C LEU A 151 -12.97 11.58 24.75
N ILE A 152 -12.46 10.34 24.89
CA ILE A 152 -13.01 9.36 25.84
C ILE A 152 -12.88 9.86 27.27
N ARG A 153 -11.73 10.45 27.64
CA ARG A 153 -11.57 11.09 28.96
C ARG A 153 -12.58 12.20 29.20
N LYS A 154 -12.84 13.03 28.18
CA LYS A 154 -13.83 14.12 28.27
C LYS A 154 -15.26 13.58 28.43
N ILE A 155 -15.63 12.55 27.67
CA ILE A 155 -16.94 11.89 27.78
C ILE A 155 -17.12 11.30 29.18
N ALA A 156 -16.11 10.57 29.70
CA ALA A 156 -16.15 9.99 31.02
C ALA A 156 -16.31 11.05 32.12
N ARG A 157 -15.53 12.14 32.06
CA ARG A 157 -15.66 13.28 32.99
C ARG A 157 -17.03 13.93 32.95
N ASN A 158 -17.56 14.19 31.75
CA ASN A 158 -18.89 14.80 31.60
C ASN A 158 -20.00 13.89 32.14
N LYS A 159 -19.91 12.58 31.90
CA LYS A 159 -20.87 11.59 32.44
C LYS A 159 -20.81 11.56 33.97
N ALA A 160 -19.61 11.49 34.55
CA ALA A 160 -19.43 11.55 36.01
C ALA A 160 -20.01 12.85 36.61
N PHE A 161 -19.75 14.00 35.98
CA PHE A 161 -20.30 15.28 36.42
C PHE A 161 -21.83 15.32 36.37
N MET A 162 -22.45 14.77 35.30
CA MET A 162 -23.90 14.67 35.22
C MET A 162 -24.50 13.78 36.32
N VAL A 163 -23.88 12.64 36.65
CA VAL A 163 -24.34 11.80 37.78
C VAL A 163 -24.27 12.58 39.08
N ILE A 164 -23.16 13.28 39.34
CA ILE A 164 -22.96 14.07 40.56
C ILE A 164 -24.01 15.17 40.68
N GLN A 165 -24.30 15.90 39.59
CA GLN A 165 -25.25 17.01 39.59
C GLN A 165 -26.71 16.56 39.67
N THR A 166 -27.06 15.47 38.98
CA THR A 166 -28.47 15.07 38.80
C THR A 166 -28.90 13.93 39.72
N GLY A 167 -27.96 13.19 40.31
CA GLY A 167 -28.23 11.97 41.09
C GLY A 167 -28.79 10.80 40.27
N LYS A 168 -28.86 10.92 38.93
CA LYS A 168 -29.44 9.92 38.03
C LYS A 168 -28.34 9.18 37.26
N SER A 169 -28.57 7.90 36.95
CA SER A 169 -27.66 7.12 36.09
C SER A 169 -27.73 7.58 34.62
N VAL A 170 -26.62 7.48 33.89
CA VAL A 170 -26.43 7.96 32.50
C VAL A 170 -25.64 7.01 31.63
#